data_AF-A0A7W5DL13-F1
#
_entry.id   AF-A0A7W5DL13-F1
#
_cell.length_a   1.000
_cell.length_b   1.000
_cell.length_c   1.000
_cell.angle_alpha   90.00
_cell.angle_beta   90.00
_cell.angle_gamma   90.00
#
_symmetry.space_group_name_H-M   'P 1'
#
loop_
_entity.id
_entity.type
_entity.pdbx_description
1 polymer ?
#
loop_
_entity_poly.entity_id
_entity_poly.type
_entity_poly.pdbx_seq_one_letter_code
_entity_poly.pdbx_strand_id
1 'polypeptide(L)' 'MPRLELDPNFTDPDAFYAALTEVHRERSETQSERINARLILLLANHVGDQQVLEEALAIAGQATESTPAQDQPAQQQQR' A
#
# COMPACT_ATOMS: atom_id res chain seq x y z
N MET A 1 -13.82 -3.76 -21.35
CA MET A 1 -14.00 -3.66 -19.91
C MET A 1 -12.62 -3.65 -19.31
N PRO A 2 -12.22 -2.60 -18.57
CA PRO A 2 -10.93 -2.59 -17.91
C PRO A 2 -10.91 -3.66 -16.80
N ARG A 3 -9.78 -4.31 -16.65
CA ARG A 3 -9.50 -5.31 -15.61
C ARG A 3 -8.44 -4.72 -14.69
N LEU A 4 -8.41 -5.15 -13.43
CA LEU A 4 -7.32 -4.77 -12.53
C LEU A 4 -5.96 -5.27 -13.08
N GLU A 5 -5.04 -4.33 -13.31
CA GLU A 5 -3.65 -4.63 -13.65
C GLU A 5 -2.88 -4.98 -12.37
N LEU A 6 -2.41 -6.22 -12.29
CA LEU A 6 -1.65 -6.73 -11.14
C LEU A 6 -0.14 -6.69 -11.36
N ASP A 7 0.30 -6.46 -12.60
CA ASP A 7 1.71 -6.30 -12.93
C ASP A 7 2.23 -4.94 -12.45
N PRO A 8 3.51 -4.86 -12.02
CA PRO A 8 4.11 -3.62 -11.57
C PRO A 8 4.16 -2.59 -12.72
N ASN A 9 3.20 -1.66 -12.70
CA ASN A 9 3.10 -0.56 -13.67
C ASN A 9 3.75 0.75 -13.15
N PHE A 10 4.66 0.65 -12.18
CA PHE A 10 5.36 1.81 -11.64
C PHE A 10 6.51 2.21 -12.57
N THR A 11 6.56 3.50 -12.93
CA THR A 11 7.70 4.07 -13.67
C THR A 11 8.98 4.06 -12.82
N ASP A 12 8.85 4.26 -11.52
CA ASP A 12 9.93 4.19 -10.54
C ASP A 12 9.37 3.70 -9.20
N PRO A 13 9.40 2.38 -8.92
CA PRO A 13 8.87 1.83 -7.68
C PRO A 13 9.65 2.31 -6.45
N ASP A 14 10.97 2.46 -6.56
CA ASP A 14 11.85 2.85 -5.45
C ASP A 14 11.54 4.28 -4.99
N ALA A 15 11.36 5.21 -5.93
CA ALA A 15 10.97 6.58 -5.61
C ALA A 15 9.60 6.66 -4.93
N PHE A 16 8.63 5.85 -5.36
CA PHE A 16 7.31 5.80 -4.74
C PHE A 16 7.36 5.24 -3.31
N TYR A 17 8.09 4.14 -3.09
CA TYR A 17 8.26 3.58 -1.75
C TYR A 17 8.99 4.55 -0.81
N ALA A 18 10.05 5.22 -1.28
CA ALA A 18 10.75 6.23 -0.49
C ALA A 18 9.82 7.39 -0.09
N ALA A 19 8.99 7.88 -1.02
CA ALA A 19 8.01 8.92 -0.74
C ALA A 19 6.94 8.46 0.28
N LEU A 20 6.47 7.22 0.18
CA LEU A 20 5.52 6.65 1.12
C LEU A 20 6.15 6.55 2.53
N THR A 21 7.34 5.96 2.64
CA THR A 21 8.06 5.85 3.92
C THR A 21 8.28 7.20 4.59
N GLU A 22 8.67 8.22 3.82
CA GLU A 22 8.91 9.56 4.37
C GLU A 22 7.63 10.20 4.94
N VAL A 23 6.48 9.97 4.28
CA VAL A 23 5.17 10.44 4.79
C VAL A 23 4.81 9.79 6.13
N HIS A 24 5.29 8.57 6.39
CA HIS A 24 5.00 7.80 7.62
C HIS A 24 6.05 7.93 8.73
N ARG A 25 7.28 8.38 8.43
CA ARG A 25 8.44 8.32 9.35
C ARG A 25 8.24 8.96 10.72
N GLU A 26 7.43 10.01 10.79
CA GLU A 26 7.18 10.79 12.02
C GLU A 26 5.71 10.72 12.47
N ARG A 27 5.00 9.65 12.08
CA ARG A 27 3.56 9.50 12.28
C ARG A 27 3.25 8.35 13.23
N SER A 28 2.27 8.54 14.11
CA SER A 28 1.72 7.43 14.89
C SER A 28 0.98 6.45 13.98
N GLU A 29 0.78 5.22 14.44
CA GLU A 29 0.02 4.19 13.71
C GLU A 29 -1.36 4.70 13.26
N THR A 30 -2.13 5.32 14.16
CA THR A 30 -3.43 5.90 13.84
C THR A 30 -3.34 7.01 12.78
N GLN A 31 -2.26 7.79 12.77
CA GLN A 31 -2.07 8.82 11.76
C GLN A 31 -1.68 8.20 10.41
N SER A 32 -0.86 7.14 10.42
CA SER A 32 -0.51 6.35 9.25
C SER A 32 -1.73 5.66 8.62
N GLU A 33 -2.62 5.08 9.43
CA GLU A 33 -3.89 4.51 8.96
C GLU A 33 -4.78 5.54 8.26
N ARG A 34 -4.89 6.75 8.83
CA ARG A 34 -5.66 7.84 8.22
C ARG A 34 -5.06 8.31 6.90
N ILE A 35 -3.73 8.35 6.79
CA ILE A 35 -3.03 8.66 5.54
C ILE A 35 -3.32 7.58 4.51
N ASN A 36 -3.22 6.31 4.89
CA ASN A 36 -3.49 5.18 4.00
C ASN A 36 -4.92 5.17 3.51
N ALA A 37 -5.91 5.36 4.40
CA ALA A 37 -7.32 5.45 4.02
C ALA A 37 -7.57 6.60 3.03
N ARG A 38 -6.95 7.76 3.26
CA ARG A 38 -7.06 8.90 2.35
C ARG A 38 -6.40 8.61 1.00
N LEU A 39 -5.22 8.00 1.00
CA LEU A 39 -4.49 7.62 -0.21
C LEU A 39 -5.31 6.63 -1.06
N ILE A 40 -5.88 5.60 -0.43
CA ILE A 40 -6.75 4.63 -1.09
C ILE A 40 -7.94 5.33 -1.78
N LEU A 41 -8.62 6.26 -1.09
CA LEU A 41 -9.73 7.00 -1.69
C LEU A 41 -9.30 7.90 -2.86
N LEU A 42 -8.13 8.54 -2.77
CA LEU A 42 -7.59 9.35 -3.85
C LEU A 42 -7.26 8.51 -5.08
N LEU A 43 -6.63 7.35 -4.88
CA LEU A 43 -6.32 6.41 -5.95
C LEU A 43 -7.59 5.80 -6.55
N ALA A 44 -8.59 5.47 -5.72
CA ALA A 44 -9.87 4.97 -6.19
C ALA A 44 -10.59 5.99 -7.08
N ASN A 45 -10.56 7.28 -6.69
CA ASN A 45 -11.08 8.36 -7.51
C ASN A 45 -10.30 8.54 -8.82
N HIS A 46 -8.99 8.31 -8.81
CA HIS A 46 -8.17 8.38 -10.02
C HIS A 46 -8.46 7.24 -10.99
N VAL A 47 -8.67 6.02 -10.47
CA VAL A 47 -9.08 4.84 -11.27
C VAL A 47 -10.47 5.04 -11.86
N GLY A 48 -11.44 5.48 -11.05
CA GLY A 48 -12.79 5.87 -11.49
C GLY A 48 -13.70 4.73 -12.00
N ASP A 49 -13.18 3.52 -12.21
CA ASP A 49 -13.91 2.36 -12.67
C ASP A 49 -14.37 1.45 -11.52
N GLN A 50 -15.68 1.33 -11.32
CA GLN A 50 -16.29 0.55 -10.25
C GLN A 50 -15.92 -0.94 -10.31
N GLN A 51 -15.80 -1.54 -11.50
CA GLN A 51 -15.47 -2.98 -11.62
C GLN A 51 -14.03 -3.25 -11.19
N VAL A 52 -13.11 -2.37 -11.58
CA VAL A 52 -11.70 -2.45 -11.16
C VAL A 52 -11.58 -2.29 -9.64
N LEU A 53 -12.37 -1.39 -9.04
CA LEU A 53 -12.38 -1.19 -7.59
C LEU A 53 -12.95 -2.40 -6.83
N GLU A 54 -14.02 -3.00 -7.34
CA GLU A 54 -14.62 -4.21 -6.75
C GLU A 54 -13.67 -5.41 -6.83
N GLU A 55 -12.99 -5.60 -7.97
CA GLU A 55 -11.96 -6.64 -8.15
C GLU A 55 -10.79 -6.43 -7.17
N ALA A 56 -10.32 -5.18 -7.01
CA ALA A 56 -9.27 -4.84 -6.06
C ALA A 56 -9.67 -5.13 -4.61
N LEU A 57 -10.90 -4.79 -4.20
CA LEU A 57 -11.40 -5.07 -2.86
C LEU A 57 -11.52 -6.58 -2.59
N ALA A 58 -12.00 -7.35 -3.57
CA ALA A 58 -12.12 -8.80 -3.46
C ALA A 58 -10.75 -9.46 -3.27
N ILE A 59 -9.72 -9.00 -3.99
CA ILE A 59 -8.35 -9.51 -3.87
C ILE A 59 -7.72 -9.09 -2.54
N ALA A 60 -7.84 -7.82 -2.15
CA ALA A 60 -7.29 -7.31 -0.90
C ALA A 60 -7.88 -8.01 0.34
N GLY A 61 -9.18 -8.34 0.33
CA GLY A 61 -9.82 -9.07 1.41
C GLY A 61 -9.28 -10.50 1.61
N GLN A 62 -8.82 -11.14 0.54
CA GLN A 62 -8.22 -12.49 0.57
C GLN A 62 -6.77 -12.47 1.09
N ALA A 63 -6.04 -11.36 0.91
CA ALA A 63 -4.64 -11.23 1.30
C ALA A 63 -4.40 -11.23 2.83
N THR A 64 -5.47 -11.09 3.63
CA THR A 64 -5.39 -11.04 5.10
C THR A 64 -4.88 -12.35 5.74
N GLU A 65 -4.82 -13.45 5.00
CA GLU A 65 -4.28 -14.74 5.48
C GLU A 65 -2.77 -14.91 5.26
N SER A 66 -2.08 -13.95 4.62
CA SER A 66 -0.65 -14.05 4.31
C SER A 66 0.07 -12.72 4.49
N THR A 67 0.20 -12.27 5.73
CA THR A 67 1.32 -11.40 6.10
C THR A 67 1.80 -11.84 7.48
N PRO A 68 2.86 -12.67 7.57
CA PRO A 68 3.68 -12.60 8.77
C PRO A 68 4.15 -11.16 8.82
N ALA A 69 3.79 -10.48 9.93
CA ALA A 69 4.34 -9.19 10.29
C ALA A 69 5.81 -9.16 9.85
N GLN A 70 6.19 -8.10 9.16
CA GLN A 70 7.58 -7.80 8.89
C GLN A 70 8.28 -7.68 10.24
N ASP A 71 8.73 -8.82 10.75
CA ASP A 71 9.78 -8.98 11.73
C ASP A 71 10.99 -8.35 11.04
N GLN A 72 11.10 -7.03 11.13
CA GLN A 72 12.37 -6.37 10.90
C GLN A 72 13.30 -7.04 11.90
N PRO A 73 14.26 -7.87 11.48
CA PRO A 73 15.25 -8.32 12.42
C PRO A 73 15.88 -7.04 12.92
N ALA A 74 15.73 -6.81 14.24
CA ALA A 74 16.60 -5.92 14.97
C ALA A 74 17.99 -6.13 14.37
N GLN A 75 18.56 -5.08 13.78
CA GLN A 75 19.97 -5.07 13.43
C GLN A 75 20.76 -5.13 14.75
N GLN A 76 20.75 -6.33 15.33
CA GLN A 76 21.82 -6.93 16.06
C GLN A 76 23.05 -6.71 15.20
N GLN A 77 23.98 -5.90 15.67
CA GLN A 77 25.24 -6.41 16.18
C GLN A 77 26.33 -5.32 16.11
N GLN A 78 26.72 -4.83 17.29
CA GLN A 78 28.06 -4.34 17.61
C GLN A 78 28.51 -2.99 17.00
N ARG A 79 28.43 -1.93 17.82
CA ARG A 79 29.64 -1.23 18.32
C ARG A 79 29.47 -0.85 19.78
#